data_AF-A0AAR5NZ86-F1
#
_entry.id   AF-A0AAR5NZ86-F1
#
_cell.length_a   1.000
_cell.length_b   1.000
_cell.length_c   1.000
_cell.angle_alpha   90.00
_cell.angle_beta   90.00
_cell.angle_gamma   90.00
#
_symmetry.space_group_name_H-M   'P 1'
#
loop_
_entity.id
_entity.type
_entity.pdbx_description
1 polymer ?
#
loop_
_entity_poly.entity_id
_entity_poly.type
_entity_poly.pdbx_seq_one_letter_code
_entity_poly.pdbx_strand_id
1 'polypeptide(L)'
;MGDFDQCLEISSERRQIKGKYCLGTLYINIDEASGAVSEILLRKVNLFAQKKYSFQDQYPVASYPSFGICVPNGCNEQDLQHIVASFNLTFPLPFECQTFDDANPPLTTKAWCVIGFFVVIIGLMVGSTAYDLHCRKSYKVKQLSGQLDDKIMRVASEPQHAILVAFSVYSNGKKLFKTQRNASELACLNGIRVLSMVWVLAGHSVSVTVSGPVSNALDVLEYLDSTKSMIFVSAVHSVDTFLMVTGLLVVYSHMKAQENGTKFKLLVFYFHRYLRLTPPFLAAILVSMALLQYMGSGPHWSFIVNYFQVFCEKSWWSALLYFQNYINVNQWVSKACFRR
;
A
#
# COMPACT_ATOMS: atom_id res chain seq x y z
N MET A 1 -12.22 14.58 14.74
CA MET A 1 -13.38 14.43 13.84
C MET A 1 -14.57 13.83 14.62
N GLY A 2 -14.85 14.25 15.86
CA GLY A 2 -15.73 13.45 16.73
C GLY A 2 -15.18 12.04 16.98
N ASP A 3 -15.89 11.24 17.77
CA ASP A 3 -15.54 9.84 18.03
C ASP A 3 -16.40 8.94 17.11
N PHE A 4 -15.76 8.39 16.07
CA PHE A 4 -16.41 7.60 15.03
C PHE A 4 -16.95 6.28 15.58
N ASP A 5 -16.13 5.56 16.33
CA ASP A 5 -16.48 4.25 16.88
C ASP A 5 -17.61 4.39 17.90
N GLN A 6 -17.52 5.38 18.81
CA GLN A 6 -18.59 5.66 19.76
C GLN A 6 -19.92 6.00 19.06
N CYS A 7 -19.88 6.73 17.94
CA CYS A 7 -21.10 7.05 17.21
C CYS A 7 -21.77 5.79 16.63
N LEU A 8 -20.99 4.89 16.04
CA LEU A 8 -21.52 3.68 15.40
C LEU A 8 -21.98 2.63 16.41
N GLU A 9 -21.42 2.61 17.62
CA GLU A 9 -21.83 1.71 18.70
C GLU A 9 -23.19 2.08 19.34
N ILE A 10 -23.70 3.29 19.09
CA ILE A 10 -25.02 3.70 19.60
C ILE A 10 -26.10 2.84 18.95
N SER A 11 -26.75 2.00 19.75
CA SER A 11 -27.88 1.18 19.33
C SER A 11 -28.94 1.11 20.43
N SER A 12 -30.20 1.28 20.05
CA SER A 12 -31.36 1.10 20.94
C SER A 12 -32.38 0.18 20.30
N GLU A 13 -32.44 -1.06 20.77
CA GLU A 13 -33.39 -2.07 20.27
C GLU A 13 -34.86 -1.65 20.47
N ARG A 14 -35.17 -1.02 21.62
CA ARG A 14 -36.55 -0.59 21.95
C ARG A 14 -37.10 0.49 21.01
N ARG A 15 -36.22 1.33 20.44
CA ARG A 15 -36.62 2.44 19.55
C ARG A 15 -36.19 2.21 18.10
N GLN A 16 -35.52 1.09 17.80
CA GLN A 16 -34.90 0.78 16.51
C GLN A 16 -33.98 1.90 15.98
N ILE A 17 -33.32 2.62 16.88
CA ILE A 17 -32.39 3.70 16.54
C ILE A 17 -30.99 3.11 16.51
N LYS A 18 -30.30 3.27 15.38
CA LYS A 18 -28.86 3.02 15.23
C LYS A 18 -28.13 4.33 14.99
N GLY A 19 -26.89 4.43 15.43
CA GLY A 19 -26.01 5.54 15.10
C GLY A 19 -25.57 5.51 13.63
N LYS A 20 -25.50 6.69 13.02
CA LYS A 20 -25.02 6.95 11.67
C LYS A 20 -24.05 8.12 11.74
N TYR A 21 -22.81 7.86 11.39
CA TYR A 21 -21.76 8.87 11.37
C TYR A 21 -21.72 9.52 9.99
N CYS A 22 -21.78 10.85 9.93
CA CYS A 22 -21.71 11.61 8.68
C CYS A 22 -20.52 12.56 8.70
N LEU A 23 -19.64 12.43 7.70
CA LEU A 23 -18.50 13.31 7.48
C LEU A 23 -18.89 14.42 6.50
N GLY A 24 -18.99 15.65 6.98
CA GLY A 24 -19.21 16.84 6.16
C GLY A 24 -17.89 17.47 5.71
N THR A 25 -17.77 17.80 4.43
CA THR A 25 -16.56 18.44 3.87
C THR A 25 -16.84 19.89 3.50
N LEU A 26 -16.13 20.84 4.09
CA LEU A 26 -16.29 22.27 3.80
C LEU A 26 -15.51 22.66 2.54
N TYR A 27 -16.24 22.86 1.44
CA TYR A 27 -15.70 23.46 0.22
C TYR A 27 -15.80 24.98 0.31
N ILE A 28 -14.68 25.64 0.53
CA ILE A 28 -14.61 27.10 0.48
C ILE A 28 -14.36 27.49 -0.99
N ASN A 29 -15.38 28.03 -1.65
CA ASN A 29 -15.22 28.68 -2.94
C ASN A 29 -14.62 30.08 -2.72
N ILE A 30 -13.37 30.26 -3.14
CA ILE A 30 -12.60 31.47 -2.82
C ILE A 30 -13.18 32.70 -3.55
N ASP A 31 -13.82 32.49 -4.70
CA ASP A 31 -14.44 33.56 -5.49
C ASP A 31 -15.68 34.16 -4.80
N GLU A 32 -16.40 33.37 -3.99
CA GLU A 32 -17.61 33.79 -3.25
C GLU A 32 -17.31 34.27 -1.82
N ALA A 33 -16.18 33.87 -1.23
CA ALA A 33 -15.83 34.16 0.17
C ALA A 33 -15.19 35.55 0.39
N SER A 34 -15.05 36.35 -0.67
CA SER A 34 -14.35 37.65 -0.68
C SER A 34 -14.94 38.72 0.25
N GLY A 35 -16.18 38.56 0.72
CA GLY A 35 -16.88 39.54 1.56
C GLY A 35 -16.75 39.37 3.09
N ALA A 36 -16.39 38.18 3.59
CA ALA A 36 -16.49 37.86 5.04
C ALA A 36 -15.19 37.31 5.66
N VAL A 37 -14.19 37.01 4.84
CA VAL A 37 -12.97 36.32 5.27
C VAL A 37 -11.79 37.29 5.20
N SER A 38 -10.94 37.34 6.23
CA SER A 38 -9.80 38.27 6.24
C SER A 38 -8.90 38.04 5.03
N GLU A 39 -8.38 39.12 4.46
CA GLU A 39 -7.49 39.10 3.29
C GLU A 39 -6.26 38.19 3.52
N ILE A 40 -5.82 38.05 4.77
CA ILE A 40 -4.74 37.14 5.19
C ILE A 40 -5.16 35.67 5.08
N LEU A 41 -6.40 35.34 5.52
CA LEU A 41 -6.92 33.98 5.41
C LEU A 41 -7.21 33.64 3.95
N LEU A 42 -7.77 34.57 3.16
CA LEU A 42 -7.96 34.41 1.71
C LEU A 42 -6.62 34.21 0.99
N ARG A 43 -5.55 34.92 1.40
CA ARG A 43 -4.21 34.73 0.83
C ARG A 43 -3.61 33.38 1.20
N LYS A 44 -3.79 32.91 2.44
CA LYS A 44 -3.35 31.56 2.87
C LYS A 44 -4.15 30.44 2.19
N VAL A 45 -5.46 30.62 2.01
CA VAL A 45 -6.35 29.69 1.30
C VAL A 45 -6.12 29.74 -0.21
N ASN A 46 -5.78 30.90 -0.79
CA ASN A 46 -5.33 30.99 -2.19
C ASN A 46 -3.97 30.34 -2.39
N LEU A 47 -3.04 30.46 -1.44
CA LEU A 47 -1.79 29.68 -1.47
C LEU A 47 -2.06 28.18 -1.36
N PHE A 48 -3.04 27.75 -0.55
CA PHE A 48 -3.52 26.37 -0.47
C PHE A 48 -4.09 25.90 -1.83
N ALA A 49 -4.93 26.72 -2.47
CA ALA A 49 -5.59 26.40 -3.73
C ALA A 49 -4.68 26.54 -4.97
N GLN A 50 -3.68 27.43 -4.96
CA GLN A 50 -2.68 27.57 -6.02
C GLN A 50 -1.56 26.54 -5.90
N LYS A 51 -1.12 26.16 -4.68
CA LYS A 51 -0.14 25.05 -4.52
C LYS A 51 -0.71 23.68 -4.89
N LYS A 52 -2.04 23.56 -4.99
CA LYS A 52 -2.76 22.47 -5.68
C LYS A 52 -2.23 22.20 -7.10
N TYR A 53 -1.61 23.20 -7.74
CA TYR A 53 -1.09 23.10 -9.12
C TYR A 53 0.43 23.00 -9.23
N SER A 54 1.20 23.25 -8.16
CA SER A 54 2.67 23.34 -8.27
C SER A 54 3.42 22.19 -7.61
N PHE A 55 2.82 21.50 -6.65
CA PHE A 55 3.45 20.38 -5.95
C PHE A 55 3.09 19.08 -6.66
N GLN A 56 3.61 18.92 -7.89
CA GLN A 56 3.62 17.70 -8.69
C GLN A 56 2.35 16.84 -8.50
N ASP A 57 1.30 17.06 -9.31
CA ASP A 57 0.00 16.35 -9.55
C ASP A 57 -0.27 14.91 -9.00
N GLN A 58 0.37 14.50 -7.92
CA GLN A 58 0.57 13.13 -7.48
C GLN A 58 0.00 12.92 -6.07
N TYR A 59 -0.21 14.00 -5.32
CA TYR A 59 -0.91 13.99 -4.03
C TYR A 59 -1.74 15.28 -3.90
N PRO A 60 -3.07 15.27 -4.09
CA PRO A 60 -3.87 16.41 -3.71
C PRO A 60 -3.81 16.52 -2.17
N VAL A 61 -2.93 17.39 -1.67
CA VAL A 61 -2.95 17.85 -0.27
C VAL A 61 -4.10 18.84 -0.14
N ALA A 62 -5.31 18.37 -0.46
CA ALA A 62 -6.53 19.12 -0.29
C ALA A 62 -7.28 18.50 0.89
N SER A 63 -6.73 18.64 2.09
CA SER A 63 -7.46 18.39 3.32
C SER A 63 -8.44 19.56 3.49
N TYR A 64 -9.58 19.47 2.82
CA TYR A 64 -10.69 20.37 3.09
C TYR A 64 -11.07 20.21 4.57
N PRO A 65 -11.33 21.31 5.29
CA PRO A 65 -11.77 21.21 6.67
C PRO A 65 -13.02 20.33 6.71
N SER A 66 -12.94 19.25 7.47
CA SER A 66 -13.96 18.22 7.50
C SER A 66 -14.39 18.00 8.94
N PHE A 67 -15.69 17.88 9.16
CA PHE A 67 -16.28 17.69 10.49
C PHE A 67 -17.18 16.45 10.49
N GLY A 68 -17.20 15.76 11.62
CA GLY A 68 -18.06 14.61 11.85
C GLY A 68 -19.29 14.99 12.63
N ILE A 69 -20.46 14.52 12.22
CA ILE A 69 -21.69 14.60 13.00
C ILE A 69 -22.26 13.19 13.19
N CYS A 70 -22.71 12.90 14.41
CA CYS A 70 -23.40 11.66 14.73
C CYS A 70 -24.91 11.90 14.73
N VAL A 71 -25.64 11.17 13.90
CA VAL A 71 -27.11 11.28 13.77
C VAL A 71 -27.76 9.89 13.84
N PRO A 72 -29.06 9.80 14.16
CA PRO A 72 -29.81 8.57 13.99
C PRO A 72 -29.82 8.07 12.54
N ASN A 73 -29.91 6.75 12.36
CA ASN A 73 -30.03 6.10 11.05
C ASN A 73 -31.22 6.58 10.19
N GLY A 74 -32.29 7.07 10.82
CA GLY A 74 -33.45 7.64 10.11
C GLY A 74 -33.23 9.01 9.48
N CYS A 75 -32.12 9.70 9.77
CA CYS A 75 -31.82 11.01 9.19
C CYS A 75 -31.36 10.92 7.74
N ASN A 76 -31.95 11.78 6.90
CA ASN A 76 -31.64 11.95 5.49
C ASN A 76 -30.73 13.17 5.25
N GLU A 77 -30.26 13.33 4.01
CA GLU A 77 -29.39 14.46 3.62
C GLU A 77 -30.03 15.83 3.87
N GLN A 78 -31.35 15.94 3.72
CA GLN A 78 -32.09 17.18 4.00
C GLN A 78 -32.04 17.55 5.48
N ASP A 79 -32.17 16.59 6.38
CA ASP A 79 -32.10 16.81 7.83
C ASP A 79 -30.72 17.33 8.22
N LEU A 80 -29.67 16.78 7.60
CA LEU A 80 -28.29 17.23 7.80
C LEU A 80 -28.11 18.68 7.35
N GLN A 81 -28.67 19.06 6.21
CA GLN A 81 -28.61 20.45 5.75
C GLN A 81 -29.35 21.40 6.70
N HIS A 82 -30.49 21.01 7.26
CA HIS A 82 -31.20 21.79 8.26
C HIS A 82 -30.40 21.98 9.56
N ILE A 83 -29.75 20.91 10.04
CA ILE A 83 -28.85 20.98 11.20
C ILE A 83 -27.72 21.96 10.93
N VAL A 84 -27.11 21.90 9.75
CA VAL A 84 -25.98 22.77 9.41
C VAL A 84 -26.41 24.22 9.21
N ALA A 85 -27.57 24.44 8.61
CA ALA A 85 -28.17 25.77 8.47
C ALA A 85 -28.41 26.43 9.84
N SER A 86 -28.71 25.64 10.88
CA SER A 86 -28.87 26.15 12.25
C SER A 86 -27.56 26.71 12.85
N PHE A 87 -26.41 26.33 12.30
CA PHE A 87 -25.09 26.87 12.66
C PHE A 87 -24.67 28.08 11.79
N ASN A 88 -25.61 28.72 11.08
CA ASN A 88 -25.34 29.83 10.13
C ASN A 88 -24.40 29.46 8.96
N LEU A 89 -24.27 28.17 8.63
CA LEU A 89 -23.58 27.72 7.42
C LEU A 89 -24.60 27.59 6.29
N THR A 90 -24.56 28.51 5.33
CA THR A 90 -25.56 28.64 4.25
C THR A 90 -25.21 27.90 2.96
N PHE A 91 -24.07 27.22 2.89
CA PHE A 91 -23.60 26.53 1.70
C PHE A 91 -24.00 25.04 1.71
N PRO A 92 -24.42 24.46 0.58
CA PRO A 92 -24.70 23.03 0.49
C PRO A 92 -23.42 22.24 0.70
N LEU A 93 -23.42 21.38 1.71
CA LEU A 93 -22.27 20.57 2.10
C LEU A 93 -22.48 19.12 1.65
N PRO A 94 -21.51 18.52 0.94
CA PRO A 94 -21.55 17.09 0.68
C PRO A 94 -21.24 16.34 1.97
N PHE A 95 -22.10 15.38 2.30
CA PHE A 95 -21.96 14.49 3.44
C PHE A 95 -21.70 13.07 2.95
N GLU A 96 -20.69 12.44 3.51
CA GLU A 96 -20.47 11.00 3.35
C GLU A 96 -20.82 10.31 4.66
N CYS A 97 -21.90 9.53 4.65
CA CYS A 97 -22.43 8.90 5.85
C CYS A 97 -22.17 7.39 5.86
N GLN A 98 -21.89 6.86 7.04
CA GLN A 98 -21.63 5.44 7.27
C GLN A 98 -22.42 4.97 8.49
N THR A 99 -23.01 3.79 8.40
CA THR A 99 -23.58 3.06 9.54
C THR A 99 -22.64 1.95 10.00
N PHE A 100 -22.96 1.29 11.13
CA PHE A 100 -22.17 0.16 11.61
C PHE A 100 -22.05 -0.97 10.57
N ASP A 101 -23.14 -1.23 9.85
CA ASP A 101 -23.21 -2.28 8.82
C ASP A 101 -22.41 -1.90 7.56
N ASP A 102 -22.30 -0.60 7.25
CA ASP A 102 -21.48 -0.09 6.13
C ASP A 102 -19.99 -0.08 6.47
N ALA A 103 -19.65 0.23 7.72
CA ALA A 103 -18.27 0.24 8.21
C ALA A 103 -17.71 -1.19 8.39
N ASN A 104 -18.59 -2.17 8.62
CA ASN A 104 -18.23 -3.59 8.79
C ASN A 104 -19.01 -4.47 7.80
N PRO A 105 -18.76 -4.34 6.49
CA PRO A 105 -19.48 -5.11 5.50
C PRO A 105 -19.13 -6.61 5.62
N PRO A 106 -20.09 -7.52 5.39
CA PRO A 106 -19.81 -8.95 5.37
C PRO A 106 -18.87 -9.30 4.22
N LEU A 107 -18.08 -10.37 4.39
CA LEU A 107 -17.13 -10.82 3.38
C LEU A 107 -17.85 -11.24 2.09
N THR A 108 -17.55 -10.51 1.01
CA THR A 108 -17.97 -10.79 -0.36
C THR A 108 -17.31 -12.06 -0.91
N THR A 109 -17.91 -12.67 -1.93
CA THR A 109 -17.38 -13.86 -2.62
C THR A 109 -15.94 -13.64 -3.13
N LYS A 110 -15.63 -12.44 -3.65
CA LYS A 110 -14.28 -12.07 -4.09
C LYS A 110 -13.26 -12.16 -2.94
N ALA A 111 -13.62 -11.69 -1.76
CA ALA A 111 -12.76 -11.73 -0.57
C ALA A 111 -12.47 -13.17 -0.15
N TRP A 112 -13.51 -14.02 -0.10
CA TRP A 112 -13.35 -15.45 0.19
C TRP A 112 -12.44 -16.16 -0.81
N CYS A 113 -12.55 -15.87 -2.11
CA CYS A 113 -11.66 -16.43 -3.13
C CYS A 113 -10.19 -16.03 -2.90
N VAL A 114 -9.92 -14.76 -2.59
CA VAL A 114 -8.56 -14.27 -2.34
C VAL A 114 -7.99 -14.81 -1.04
N ILE A 115 -8.79 -14.88 0.03
CA ILE A 115 -8.40 -15.54 1.29
C ILE A 115 -8.06 -17.00 1.02
N GLY A 116 -8.91 -17.72 0.28
CA GLY A 116 -8.66 -19.11 -0.12
C GLY A 116 -7.34 -19.27 -0.88
N PHE A 117 -7.03 -18.38 -1.81
CA PHE A 117 -5.75 -18.37 -2.53
C PHE A 117 -4.55 -18.23 -1.58
N PHE A 118 -4.59 -17.29 -0.63
CA PHE A 118 -3.52 -17.14 0.36
C PHE A 118 -3.43 -18.33 1.33
N VAL A 119 -4.57 -18.90 1.73
CA VAL A 119 -4.63 -20.10 2.58
C VAL A 119 -3.97 -21.29 1.87
N VAL A 120 -4.22 -21.47 0.57
CA VAL A 120 -3.55 -22.52 -0.22
C VAL A 120 -2.04 -22.31 -0.26
N ILE A 121 -1.57 -21.08 -0.47
CA ILE A 121 -0.13 -20.76 -0.45
C ILE A 121 0.48 -21.07 0.93
N ILE A 122 -0.19 -20.66 2.01
CA ILE A 122 0.26 -20.95 3.38
C ILE A 122 0.26 -22.46 3.63
N GLY A 123 -0.75 -23.19 3.16
CA GLY A 123 -0.81 -24.65 3.23
C GLY A 123 0.36 -25.32 2.50
N LEU A 124 0.71 -24.83 1.29
CA LEU A 124 1.89 -25.29 0.55
C LEU A 124 3.19 -24.99 1.30
N MET A 125 3.32 -23.82 1.92
CA MET A 125 4.49 -23.46 2.74
C MET A 125 4.62 -24.37 3.96
N VAL A 126 3.52 -24.63 4.68
CA VAL A 126 3.49 -25.51 5.86
C VAL A 126 3.83 -26.94 5.45
N GLY A 127 3.18 -27.48 4.40
CA GLY A 127 3.44 -28.82 3.89
C GLY A 127 4.88 -29.00 3.40
N SER A 128 5.41 -28.03 2.65
CA SER A 128 6.79 -28.03 2.17
C SER A 128 7.80 -27.95 3.33
N THR A 129 7.52 -27.14 4.35
CA THR A 129 8.37 -27.04 5.54
C THR A 129 8.34 -28.32 6.37
N ALA A 130 7.16 -28.92 6.56
CA ALA A 130 7.02 -30.20 7.26
C ALA A 130 7.79 -31.32 6.54
N TYR A 131 7.68 -31.39 5.22
CA TYR A 131 8.43 -32.34 4.39
C TYR A 131 9.95 -32.15 4.52
N ASP A 132 10.44 -30.91 4.40
CA ASP A 132 11.87 -30.57 4.55
C ASP A 132 12.40 -30.97 5.94
N LEU A 133 11.67 -30.64 7.02
CA LEU A 133 12.05 -31.02 8.38
C LEU A 133 12.02 -32.54 8.60
N HIS A 134 11.04 -33.24 8.02
CA HIS A 134 10.95 -34.70 8.09
C HIS A 134 12.14 -35.38 7.41
N CYS A 135 12.48 -34.96 6.18
CA CYS A 135 13.66 -35.45 5.48
C CYS A 135 14.93 -35.22 6.30
N ARG A 136 15.15 -34.00 6.82
CA ARG A 136 16.32 -33.67 7.65
C ARG A 136 16.40 -34.51 8.93
N LYS A 137 15.27 -34.77 9.60
CA LYS A 137 15.23 -35.63 10.79
C LYS A 137 15.59 -37.07 10.44
N SER A 138 15.04 -37.61 9.34
CA SER A 138 15.34 -38.96 8.86
C SER A 138 16.84 -39.13 8.54
N TYR A 139 17.47 -38.13 7.93
CA TYR A 139 18.91 -38.14 7.68
C TYR A 139 19.76 -38.06 8.96
N LYS A 140 19.41 -37.20 9.91
CA LYS A 140 20.11 -37.13 11.21
C LYS A 140 20.05 -38.43 11.99
N VAL A 141 18.92 -39.13 11.97
CA VAL A 141 18.77 -40.43 12.65
C VAL A 141 19.68 -41.49 12.03
N LYS A 142 19.76 -41.55 10.69
CA LYS A 142 20.65 -42.49 9.97
C LYS A 142 22.15 -42.23 10.22
N GLN A 143 22.52 -40.97 10.43
CA GLN A 143 23.89 -40.60 10.81
C GLN A 143 24.21 -41.09 12.23
N LEU A 144 23.30 -40.86 13.18
CA LEU A 144 23.49 -41.21 14.58
C LEU A 144 23.47 -42.73 14.81
N SER A 145 22.79 -43.49 13.94
CA SER A 145 22.84 -44.95 13.90
C SER A 145 24.08 -45.52 13.19
N GLY A 146 25.05 -44.68 12.80
CA GLY A 146 26.31 -45.11 12.16
C GLY A 146 26.14 -45.69 10.76
N GLN A 147 24.96 -45.54 10.14
CA GLN A 147 24.66 -46.07 8.81
C GLN A 147 25.07 -45.13 7.66
N LEU A 148 25.48 -43.89 7.96
CA LEU A 148 25.77 -42.86 6.95
C LEU A 148 26.95 -41.97 7.35
N ASP A 149 28.01 -41.98 6.54
CA ASP A 149 29.18 -41.13 6.72
C ASP A 149 28.87 -39.64 6.54
N ASP A 150 29.62 -38.77 7.23
CA ASP A 150 29.47 -37.31 7.19
C ASP A 150 29.53 -36.70 5.78
N LYS A 151 30.34 -37.29 4.87
CA LYS A 151 30.41 -36.87 3.47
C LYS A 151 29.15 -37.25 2.68
N ILE A 152 28.62 -38.45 2.90
CA ILE A 152 27.41 -38.93 2.23
C ILE A 152 26.20 -38.15 2.73
N MET A 153 26.19 -37.74 4.00
CA MET A 153 25.11 -36.94 4.57
C MET A 153 25.01 -35.54 3.94
N ARG A 154 26.12 -34.89 3.56
CA ARG A 154 26.04 -33.58 2.89
C ARG A 154 25.30 -33.68 1.55
N VAL A 155 25.58 -34.74 0.79
CA VAL A 155 24.94 -35.04 -0.50
C VAL A 155 23.50 -35.52 -0.31
N ALA A 156 23.24 -36.37 0.68
CA ALA A 156 21.90 -36.89 0.97
C ALA A 156 20.97 -35.84 1.61
N SER A 157 21.52 -34.83 2.30
CA SER A 157 20.73 -33.72 2.85
C SER A 157 20.19 -32.77 1.77
N GLU A 158 20.63 -32.92 0.52
CA GLU A 158 19.99 -32.24 -0.61
C GLU A 158 18.62 -32.89 -0.89
N PRO A 159 17.56 -32.08 -1.05
CA PRO A 159 16.23 -32.63 -1.24
C PRO A 159 16.15 -33.34 -2.60
N GLN A 160 15.91 -34.65 -2.58
CA GLN A 160 15.68 -35.47 -3.78
C GLN A 160 14.54 -34.92 -4.65
N HIS A 161 13.62 -34.15 -4.05
CA HIS A 161 12.54 -33.45 -4.72
C HIS A 161 12.65 -31.94 -4.47
N ALA A 162 13.43 -31.25 -5.31
CA ALA A 162 13.64 -29.81 -5.22
C ALA A 162 12.33 -29.00 -5.21
N ILE A 163 11.30 -29.47 -5.94
CA ILE A 163 9.98 -28.84 -6.01
C ILE A 163 9.26 -28.89 -4.67
N LEU A 164 9.33 -30.02 -3.95
CA LEU A 164 8.66 -30.21 -2.66
C LEU A 164 9.30 -29.39 -1.53
N VAL A 165 10.53 -28.91 -1.71
CA VAL A 165 11.25 -28.04 -0.75
C VAL A 165 11.27 -26.58 -1.20
N ALA A 166 10.76 -26.26 -2.40
CA ALA A 166 10.79 -24.92 -2.96
C ALA A 166 10.08 -23.89 -2.07
N PHE A 167 9.00 -24.27 -1.38
CA PHE A 167 8.21 -23.41 -0.49
C PHE A 167 8.57 -23.57 1.00
N SER A 168 9.64 -24.30 1.34
CA SER A 168 10.04 -24.50 2.73
C SER A 168 10.51 -23.20 3.36
N VAL A 169 9.79 -22.75 4.38
CA VAL A 169 10.12 -21.53 5.14
C VAL A 169 11.44 -21.71 5.88
N TYR A 170 11.74 -22.92 6.37
CA TYR A 170 13.00 -23.20 7.07
C TYR A 170 14.23 -23.06 6.16
N SER A 171 14.23 -23.76 5.02
CA SER A 171 15.37 -23.73 4.09
C SER A 171 15.53 -22.36 3.44
N ASN A 172 14.44 -21.72 3.02
CA ASN A 172 14.49 -20.39 2.44
C ASN A 172 14.85 -19.33 3.49
N GLY A 173 14.35 -19.45 4.72
CA GLY A 173 14.69 -18.59 5.84
C GLY A 173 16.19 -18.67 6.18
N LYS A 174 16.77 -19.87 6.24
CA LYS A 174 18.22 -20.03 6.46
C LYS A 174 19.06 -19.36 5.37
N LYS A 175 18.57 -19.36 4.11
CA LYS A 175 19.22 -18.63 3.01
C LYS A 175 19.03 -17.13 3.14
N LEU A 176 17.84 -16.67 3.53
CA LEU A 176 17.48 -15.26 3.67
C LEU A 176 18.27 -14.57 4.79
N PHE A 177 18.39 -15.22 5.95
CA PHE A 177 19.14 -14.71 7.10
C PHE A 177 20.64 -15.04 7.06
N LYS A 178 21.15 -15.53 5.92
CA LYS A 178 22.57 -15.82 5.76
C LYS A 178 23.34 -14.51 5.51
N THR A 179 24.11 -14.06 6.49
CA THR A 179 24.92 -12.82 6.41
C THR A 179 26.35 -13.05 5.86
N GLN A 180 26.64 -14.24 5.30
CA GLN A 180 27.97 -14.52 4.76
C GLN A 180 28.21 -13.71 3.49
N ARG A 181 29.32 -12.99 3.44
CA ARG A 181 29.72 -12.21 2.26
C ARG A 181 30.21 -13.15 1.16
N ASN A 182 29.61 -13.05 -0.02
CA ASN A 182 30.19 -13.66 -1.21
C ASN A 182 31.21 -12.68 -1.81
N ALA A 183 32.37 -13.16 -2.25
CA ALA A 183 33.40 -12.31 -2.87
C ALA A 183 32.90 -11.58 -4.13
N SER A 184 31.81 -12.07 -4.73
CA SER A 184 31.15 -11.48 -5.89
C SER A 184 30.01 -10.50 -5.57
N GLU A 185 29.78 -10.15 -4.31
CA GLU A 185 28.74 -9.20 -3.91
C GLU A 185 29.30 -7.80 -3.68
N LEU A 186 28.67 -6.82 -4.33
CA LEU A 186 28.96 -5.39 -4.14
C LEU A 186 28.30 -4.90 -2.85
N ALA A 187 29.01 -5.04 -1.72
CA ALA A 187 28.48 -4.74 -0.39
C ALA A 187 27.95 -3.31 -0.21
N CYS A 188 28.53 -2.32 -0.88
CA CYS A 188 28.06 -0.94 -0.83
C CYS A 188 26.62 -0.78 -1.34
N LEU A 189 26.19 -1.59 -2.31
CA LEU A 189 24.84 -1.56 -2.85
C LEU A 189 23.78 -1.99 -1.82
N ASN A 190 24.16 -2.88 -0.89
CA ASN A 190 23.27 -3.26 0.20
C ASN A 190 23.04 -2.08 1.15
N GLY A 191 24.07 -1.27 1.44
CA GLY A 191 23.93 -0.04 2.22
C GLY A 191 23.03 0.99 1.54
N ILE A 192 23.26 1.24 0.24
CA ILE A 192 22.42 2.15 -0.56
C ILE A 192 20.95 1.70 -0.52
N ARG A 193 20.68 0.40 -0.71
CA ARG A 193 19.31 -0.13 -0.64
C ARG A 193 18.64 0.12 0.70
N VAL A 194 19.34 -0.08 1.81
CA VAL A 194 18.79 0.15 3.15
C VAL A 194 18.44 1.62 3.34
N LEU A 195 19.35 2.53 2.99
CA LEU A 195 19.11 3.97 3.08
C LEU A 195 17.91 4.39 2.20
N SER A 196 17.84 3.89 0.97
CA SER A 196 16.72 4.16 0.07
C SER A 196 15.40 3.58 0.57
N MET A 197 15.40 2.40 1.20
CA MET A 197 14.19 1.81 1.79
C MET A 197 13.67 2.67 2.94
N VAL A 198 14.57 3.10 3.85
CA VAL A 198 14.20 4.01 4.94
C VAL A 198 13.64 5.32 4.39
N TRP A 199 14.25 5.85 3.33
CA TRP A 199 13.81 7.08 2.69
C TRP A 199 12.41 6.96 2.07
N VAL A 200 12.12 5.88 1.31
CA VAL A 200 10.78 5.58 0.77
C VAL A 200 9.75 5.46 1.89
N LEU A 201 10.06 4.69 2.94
CA LEU A 201 9.13 4.45 4.05
C LEU A 201 8.77 5.74 4.79
N ALA A 202 9.78 6.58 5.05
CA ALA A 202 9.57 7.88 5.67
C ALA A 202 8.71 8.80 4.79
N GLY A 203 8.98 8.84 3.48
CA GLY A 203 8.17 9.59 2.51
C GLY A 203 6.70 9.15 2.48
N HIS A 204 6.45 7.84 2.39
CA HIS A 204 5.08 7.31 2.42
C HIS A 204 4.37 7.56 3.76
N SER A 205 5.07 7.45 4.89
CA SER A 205 4.49 7.76 6.20
C SER A 205 4.02 9.21 6.27
N VAL A 206 4.85 10.16 5.80
CA VAL A 206 4.49 11.58 5.76
C VAL A 206 3.35 11.80 4.78
N SER A 207 3.43 11.22 3.57
CA SER A 207 2.39 11.33 2.53
C SER A 207 1.01 10.88 3.05
N VAL A 208 0.92 9.68 3.64
CA VAL A 208 -0.35 9.17 4.21
C VAL A 208 -0.86 10.06 5.32
N THR A 209 0.02 10.57 6.19
CA THR A 209 -0.37 11.45 7.30
C THR A 209 -0.93 12.79 6.80
N VAL A 210 -0.28 13.37 5.80
CA VAL A 210 -0.66 14.66 5.21
C VAL A 210 -1.92 14.54 4.33
N SER A 211 -2.12 13.40 3.67
CA SER A 211 -3.37 13.11 2.97
C SER A 211 -4.55 12.89 3.92
N GLY A 212 -4.28 12.58 5.19
CA GLY A 212 -5.29 12.46 6.22
C GLY A 212 -5.77 13.81 6.78
N PRO A 213 -6.73 13.78 7.71
CA PRO A 213 -7.20 14.96 8.39
C PRO A 213 -6.17 15.45 9.41
N VAL A 214 -5.62 16.64 9.17
CA VAL A 214 -4.66 17.30 10.05
C VAL A 214 -5.30 18.53 10.70
N SER A 215 -5.21 18.65 12.03
CA SER A 215 -5.78 19.80 12.75
C SER A 215 -5.05 21.11 12.42
N ASN A 216 -3.75 21.03 12.13
CA ASN A 216 -2.89 22.17 11.84
C ASN A 216 -2.46 22.17 10.37
N ALA A 217 -3.42 22.10 9.44
CA ALA A 217 -3.14 22.01 8.00
C ALA A 217 -2.24 23.15 7.48
N LEU A 218 -2.38 24.35 8.05
CA LEU A 218 -1.56 25.51 7.66
C LEU A 218 -0.08 25.34 8.04
N ASP A 219 0.20 24.82 9.24
CA ASP A 219 1.57 24.57 9.70
C ASP A 219 2.24 23.46 8.88
N VAL A 220 1.47 22.45 8.48
CA VAL A 220 1.94 21.37 7.59
C VAL A 220 2.35 21.96 6.24
N LEU A 221 1.59 22.89 5.68
CA LEU A 221 1.94 23.52 4.40
C LEU A 221 3.17 24.42 4.50
N GLU A 222 3.30 25.17 5.60
CA GLU A 222 4.49 25.96 5.86
C GLU A 222 5.73 25.05 6.02
N TYR A 223 5.57 23.91 6.70
CA TYR A 223 6.62 22.90 6.80
C TYR A 223 6.99 22.32 5.43
N LEU A 224 6.01 21.95 4.60
CA LEU A 224 6.24 21.42 3.25
C LEU A 224 6.93 22.43 2.31
N ASP A 225 6.79 23.74 2.57
CA ASP A 225 7.50 24.79 1.84
C ASP A 225 8.92 25.05 2.37
N SER A 226 9.20 24.63 3.61
CA SER A 226 10.49 24.83 4.24
C SER A 226 11.55 23.86 3.69
N THR A 227 12.81 24.29 3.68
CA THR A 227 13.96 23.44 3.33
C THR A 227 14.10 22.21 4.25
N LYS A 228 13.51 22.26 5.45
CA LYS A 228 13.54 21.17 6.42
C LYS A 228 12.72 19.95 5.98
N SER A 229 11.69 20.14 5.16
CA SER A 229 10.84 19.05 4.66
C SER A 229 11.34 18.43 3.36
N MET A 230 12.35 19.05 2.72
CA MET A 230 12.85 18.66 1.40
C MET A 230 13.21 17.18 1.32
N ILE A 231 13.80 16.62 2.38
CA ILE A 231 14.11 15.18 2.41
C ILE A 231 12.86 14.30 2.26
N PHE A 232 11.72 14.66 2.86
CA PHE A 232 10.50 13.86 2.76
C PHE A 232 9.75 14.14 1.46
N VAL A 233 9.72 15.40 1.02
CA VAL A 233 9.11 15.82 -0.24
C VAL A 233 9.80 15.16 -1.43
N SER A 234 11.13 15.11 -1.42
CA SER A 234 11.95 14.49 -2.45
C SER A 234 11.99 12.96 -2.36
N ALA A 235 11.22 12.34 -1.46
CA ALA A 235 11.24 10.88 -1.29
C ALA A 235 10.83 10.12 -2.56
N VAL A 236 10.14 10.73 -3.51
CA VAL A 236 9.88 10.11 -4.84
C VAL A 236 11.18 9.74 -5.58
N HIS A 237 12.26 10.52 -5.41
CA HIS A 237 13.57 10.26 -6.02
C HIS A 237 14.31 9.08 -5.41
N SER A 238 13.88 8.59 -4.24
CA SER A 238 14.42 7.36 -3.69
C SER A 238 14.18 6.16 -4.62
N VAL A 239 13.10 6.17 -5.42
CA VAL A 239 12.80 5.13 -6.40
C VAL A 239 13.87 5.08 -7.52
N ASP A 240 14.45 6.22 -7.89
CA ASP A 240 15.51 6.31 -8.90
C ASP A 240 16.77 5.58 -8.46
N THR A 241 17.07 5.59 -7.16
CA THR A 241 18.19 4.82 -6.61
C THR A 241 18.01 3.31 -6.80
N PHE A 242 16.79 2.79 -6.63
CA PHE A 242 16.49 1.38 -6.89
C PHE A 242 16.60 1.04 -8.37
N LEU A 243 16.18 1.95 -9.25
CA LEU A 243 16.31 1.78 -10.69
C LEU A 243 17.79 1.72 -11.10
N MET A 244 18.61 2.65 -10.59
CA MET A 244 20.06 2.69 -10.81
C MET A 244 20.74 1.40 -10.31
N VAL A 245 20.47 0.99 -9.07
CA VAL A 245 21.05 -0.22 -8.47
C VAL A 245 20.63 -1.47 -9.27
N THR A 246 19.38 -1.53 -9.73
CA THR A 246 18.89 -2.64 -10.56
C THR A 246 19.60 -2.67 -11.90
N GLY A 247 19.77 -1.52 -12.58
CA GLY A 247 20.50 -1.42 -13.84
C GLY A 247 21.96 -1.84 -13.71
N LEU A 248 22.65 -1.34 -12.69
CA LEU A 248 24.05 -1.69 -12.40
C LEU A 248 24.22 -3.21 -12.20
N LEU A 249 23.34 -3.84 -11.43
CA LEU A 249 23.41 -5.28 -11.17
C LEU A 249 23.12 -6.12 -12.42
N VAL A 250 22.23 -5.66 -13.29
CA VAL A 250 21.99 -6.32 -14.59
C VAL A 250 23.28 -6.31 -15.41
N VAL A 251 23.92 -5.16 -15.57
CA VAL A 251 25.19 -5.04 -16.32
C VAL A 251 26.30 -5.88 -15.67
N TYR A 252 26.50 -5.75 -14.35
CA TYR A 252 27.52 -6.49 -13.62
C TYR A 252 27.34 -8.01 -13.74
N SER A 253 26.10 -8.50 -13.58
CA SER A 253 25.79 -9.93 -13.74
C SER A 253 25.98 -10.41 -15.17
N HIS A 254 25.66 -9.56 -16.16
CA HIS A 254 25.83 -9.88 -17.57
C HIS A 254 27.31 -9.97 -17.96
N MET A 255 28.15 -9.01 -17.53
CA MET A 255 29.59 -9.04 -17.78
C MET A 255 30.22 -10.31 -17.22
N LYS A 256 29.88 -10.66 -15.98
CA LYS A 256 30.35 -11.90 -15.34
C LYS A 256 29.86 -13.16 -16.06
N ALA A 257 28.65 -13.14 -16.60
CA ALA A 257 28.09 -14.24 -17.38
C ALA A 257 28.83 -14.39 -18.73
N GLN A 258 29.21 -13.29 -19.36
CA GLN A 258 30.01 -13.27 -20.60
C GLN A 258 31.44 -13.78 -20.38
N GLU A 259 32.10 -13.40 -19.28
CA GLU A 259 33.41 -13.94 -18.88
C GLU A 259 33.38 -15.48 -18.76
N ASN A 260 32.25 -16.04 -18.30
CA ASN A 260 32.02 -17.48 -18.19
C ASN A 260 31.54 -18.13 -19.50
N GLY A 261 31.54 -17.43 -20.63
CA GLY A 261 31.19 -17.97 -21.96
C GLY A 261 29.69 -18.19 -22.18
N THR A 262 28.81 -17.66 -21.32
CA THR A 262 27.36 -17.86 -21.49
C THR A 262 26.76 -16.85 -22.48
N LYS A 263 25.97 -17.34 -23.44
CA LYS A 263 25.26 -16.50 -24.41
C LYS A 263 24.05 -15.84 -23.76
N PHE A 264 23.93 -14.52 -23.90
CA PHE A 264 22.80 -13.77 -23.37
C PHE A 264 21.54 -13.97 -24.22
N LYS A 265 20.56 -14.66 -23.65
CA LYS A 265 19.24 -14.86 -24.26
C LYS A 265 18.28 -13.80 -23.73
N LEU A 266 18.06 -12.75 -24.53
CA LEU A 266 17.21 -11.61 -24.16
C LEU A 266 15.80 -12.03 -23.71
N LEU A 267 15.15 -12.94 -24.44
CA LEU A 267 13.80 -13.41 -24.13
C LEU A 267 13.74 -14.16 -22.78
N VAL A 268 14.73 -14.99 -22.51
CA VAL A 268 14.83 -15.75 -21.25
C VAL A 268 15.04 -14.79 -20.06
N PHE A 269 15.85 -13.75 -20.25
CA PHE A 269 16.07 -12.72 -19.26
C PHE A 269 14.77 -11.98 -18.88
N TYR A 270 14.01 -11.50 -19.87
CA TYR A 270 12.74 -10.81 -19.62
C TYR A 270 11.68 -11.75 -19.04
N PHE A 271 11.63 -12.99 -19.49
CA PHE A 271 10.71 -14.00 -18.96
C PHE A 271 10.97 -14.28 -17.47
N HIS A 272 12.23 -14.51 -17.07
CA HIS A 272 12.57 -14.67 -15.66
C HIS A 272 12.29 -13.42 -14.83
N ARG A 273 12.52 -12.23 -15.41
CA ARG A 273 12.20 -10.97 -14.75
C ARG A 273 10.70 -10.84 -14.49
N TYR A 274 9.87 -11.18 -15.48
CA TYR A 274 8.42 -11.20 -15.34
C TYR A 274 7.99 -12.20 -14.26
N LEU A 275 8.43 -13.46 -14.34
CA LEU A 275 8.09 -14.48 -13.33
C LEU A 275 8.54 -14.14 -11.91
N ARG A 276 9.59 -13.31 -11.75
CA ARG A 276 10.07 -12.87 -10.45
C ARG A 276 9.26 -11.71 -9.86
N LEU A 277 8.84 -10.74 -10.70
CA LEU A 277 8.19 -9.51 -10.24
C LEU A 277 6.66 -9.64 -10.17
N THR A 278 6.07 -10.42 -11.07
CA THR A 278 4.62 -10.53 -11.19
C THR A 278 3.96 -11.20 -9.98
N PRO A 279 4.48 -12.30 -9.38
CA PRO A 279 3.81 -12.93 -8.23
C PRO A 279 3.60 -12.01 -7.01
N PRO A 280 4.62 -11.28 -6.50
CA PRO A 280 4.40 -10.37 -5.38
C PRO A 280 3.51 -9.18 -5.78
N PHE A 281 3.58 -8.72 -7.03
CA PHE A 281 2.74 -7.62 -7.49
C PHE A 281 1.27 -8.04 -7.64
N LEU A 282 1.02 -9.24 -8.16
CA LEU A 282 -0.31 -9.83 -8.22
C LEU A 282 -0.92 -9.97 -6.82
N ALA A 283 -0.13 -10.42 -5.84
CA ALA A 283 -0.60 -10.48 -4.46
C ALA A 283 -1.03 -9.10 -3.93
N ALA A 284 -0.26 -8.04 -4.22
CA ALA A 284 -0.64 -6.67 -3.85
C ALA A 284 -1.94 -6.22 -4.55
N ILE A 285 -2.08 -6.49 -5.84
CA ILE A 285 -3.31 -6.18 -6.61
C ILE A 285 -4.52 -6.91 -6.00
N LEU A 286 -4.40 -8.20 -5.70
CA LEU A 286 -5.47 -9.01 -5.11
C LEU A 286 -5.89 -8.50 -3.73
N VAL A 287 -4.93 -8.12 -2.88
CA VAL A 287 -5.20 -7.51 -1.58
C VAL A 287 -5.93 -6.18 -1.76
N SER A 288 -5.43 -5.30 -2.64
CA SER A 288 -6.04 -3.99 -2.88
C SER A 288 -7.44 -4.06 -3.47
N MET A 289 -7.73 -5.04 -4.33
CA MET A 289 -9.05 -5.13 -4.99
C MET A 289 -10.10 -5.86 -4.14
N ALA A 290 -9.69 -6.81 -3.28
CA ALA A 290 -10.64 -7.71 -2.62
C ALA A 290 -10.60 -7.66 -1.10
N LEU A 291 -9.48 -7.27 -0.49
CA LEU A 291 -9.32 -7.29 0.97
C LEU A 291 -9.26 -5.90 1.59
N LEU A 292 -8.90 -4.87 0.82
CA LEU A 292 -8.68 -3.52 1.35
C LEU A 292 -9.86 -3.01 2.16
N GLN A 293 -11.10 -3.15 1.69
CA GLN A 293 -12.28 -2.69 2.45
C GLN A 293 -12.44 -3.30 3.85
N TYR A 294 -11.86 -4.47 4.13
CA TYR A 294 -11.96 -5.15 5.42
C TYR A 294 -10.72 -4.96 6.32
N MET A 295 -9.67 -4.29 5.82
CA MET A 295 -8.42 -4.11 6.58
C MET A 295 -8.48 -3.00 7.62
N GLY A 296 -9.56 -2.23 7.66
CA GLY A 296 -9.75 -1.12 8.58
C GLY A 296 -11.18 -0.58 8.51
N SER A 297 -11.45 0.38 9.39
CA SER A 297 -12.69 1.16 9.44
C SER A 297 -12.32 2.59 9.83
N GLY A 298 -13.19 3.55 9.51
CA GLY A 298 -12.98 4.93 9.91
C GLY A 298 -13.70 5.94 9.02
N PRO A 299 -13.78 7.20 9.48
CA PRO A 299 -14.55 8.25 8.80
C PRO A 299 -14.02 8.54 7.38
N HIS A 300 -12.73 8.32 7.14
CA HIS A 300 -12.09 8.52 5.84
C HIS A 300 -11.79 7.22 5.10
N TRP A 301 -12.18 6.06 5.65
CA TRP A 301 -11.85 4.76 5.07
C TRP A 301 -12.54 4.54 3.72
N SER A 302 -13.78 4.99 3.59
CA SER A 302 -14.54 4.93 2.33
C SER A 302 -13.83 5.68 1.19
N PHE A 303 -13.19 6.82 1.47
CA PHE A 303 -12.36 7.53 0.49
C PHE A 303 -11.15 6.70 0.07
N ILE A 304 -10.43 6.10 1.03
CA ILE A 304 -9.27 5.24 0.77
C ILE A 304 -9.68 4.02 -0.09
N VAL A 305 -10.80 3.37 0.25
CA VAL A 305 -11.33 2.22 -0.49
C VAL A 305 -11.73 2.65 -1.91
N ASN A 306 -12.45 3.76 -2.08
CA ASN A 306 -12.80 4.26 -3.41
C ASN A 306 -11.56 4.59 -4.24
N TYR A 307 -10.53 5.18 -3.63
CA TYR A 307 -9.30 5.52 -4.31
C TYR A 307 -8.47 4.28 -4.70
N PHE A 308 -8.27 3.32 -3.80
CA PHE A 308 -7.40 2.18 -4.12
C PHE A 308 -8.14 0.98 -4.71
N GLN A 309 -9.31 0.62 -4.19
CA GLN A 309 -10.04 -0.57 -4.60
C GLN A 309 -10.77 -0.37 -5.93
N VAL A 310 -11.62 0.66 -6.03
CA VAL A 310 -12.49 0.87 -7.22
C VAL A 310 -11.67 1.17 -8.47
N PHE A 311 -10.58 1.96 -8.35
CA PHE A 311 -9.69 2.19 -9.48
C PHE A 311 -8.91 0.92 -9.85
N CYS A 312 -8.51 0.11 -8.87
CA CYS A 312 -7.81 -1.13 -9.16
C CYS A 312 -8.70 -2.15 -9.86
N GLU A 313 -9.97 -2.27 -9.47
CA GLU A 313 -10.93 -3.17 -10.15
C GLU A 313 -11.12 -2.84 -11.63
N LYS A 314 -10.99 -1.56 -12.01
CA LYS A 314 -11.12 -1.13 -13.41
C LYS A 314 -9.84 -1.31 -14.23
N SER A 315 -8.67 -1.34 -13.59
CA SER A 315 -7.36 -1.22 -14.25
C SER A 315 -6.32 -2.29 -13.88
N TRP A 316 -6.71 -3.34 -13.14
CA TRP A 316 -5.79 -4.40 -12.70
C TRP A 316 -5.03 -5.07 -13.86
N TRP A 317 -5.67 -5.22 -15.02
CA TRP A 317 -5.08 -5.89 -16.18
C TRP A 317 -3.90 -5.09 -16.78
N SER A 318 -3.99 -3.76 -16.79
CA SER A 318 -2.91 -2.91 -17.32
C SER A 318 -1.73 -2.85 -16.36
N ALA A 319 -2.00 -2.92 -15.04
CA ALA A 319 -0.98 -3.08 -14.02
C ALA A 319 -0.26 -4.43 -14.15
N LEU A 320 -1.00 -5.54 -14.29
CA LEU A 320 -0.41 -6.88 -14.42
C LEU A 320 0.51 -7.03 -15.66
N LEU A 321 0.17 -6.34 -16.75
CA LEU A 321 0.98 -6.31 -17.98
C LEU A 321 2.08 -5.24 -17.96
N TYR A 322 2.21 -4.45 -16.89
CA TYR A 322 3.16 -3.34 -16.76
C TYR A 322 3.01 -2.24 -17.84
N PHE A 323 1.82 -2.06 -18.40
CA PHE A 323 1.52 -1.02 -19.41
C PHE A 323 0.81 0.20 -18.84
N GLN A 324 0.76 0.37 -17.51
CA GLN A 324 0.08 1.50 -16.87
C GLN A 324 0.58 2.88 -17.31
N ASN A 325 1.83 2.98 -17.80
CA ASN A 325 2.41 4.23 -18.26
C ASN A 325 2.03 4.61 -19.70
N TYR A 326 1.50 3.66 -20.47
CA TYR A 326 1.16 3.84 -21.89
C TYR A 326 -0.34 3.97 -22.13
N ILE A 327 -1.15 3.56 -21.16
CA ILE A 327 -2.61 3.52 -21.25
C ILE A 327 -3.17 4.61 -20.34
N ASN A 328 -4.13 5.41 -20.84
CA ASN A 328 -4.77 6.52 -20.11
C ASN A 328 -3.83 7.66 -19.68
N VAL A 329 -2.83 8.01 -20.52
CA VAL A 329 -1.85 9.09 -20.25
C VAL A 329 -2.54 10.43 -19.93
N ASN A 330 -3.67 10.74 -20.58
CA ASN A 330 -4.39 12.01 -20.43
C ASN A 330 -5.27 12.11 -19.18
N GLN A 331 -5.38 11.06 -18.37
CA GLN A 331 -6.11 11.05 -17.10
C GLN A 331 -5.09 11.02 -15.96
N TRP A 332 -4.40 12.15 -15.81
CA TRP A 332 -3.28 12.37 -14.89
C TRP A 332 -3.63 12.12 -13.41
N VAL A 333 -4.92 12.15 -13.06
CA VAL A 333 -5.42 11.81 -11.72
C VAL A 333 -5.81 10.33 -11.63
N SER A 334 -4.95 9.51 -11.01
CA SER A 334 -5.31 8.31 -10.22
C SER A 334 -5.93 7.07 -10.89
N LYS A 335 -6.21 7.00 -12.19
CA LYS A 335 -7.01 5.88 -12.75
C LYS A 335 -6.26 4.57 -13.03
N ALA A 336 -5.07 4.35 -12.48
CA ALA A 336 -4.32 3.11 -12.66
C ALA A 336 -3.97 2.48 -11.31
N CYS A 337 -4.23 1.17 -11.18
CA CYS A 337 -3.81 0.39 -10.02
C CYS A 337 -2.29 0.49 -9.88
N PHE A 338 -1.81 1.13 -8.82
CA PHE A 338 -0.38 1.34 -8.56
C PHE A 338 0.38 2.01 -9.73
N ARG A 339 -0.01 3.25 -10.08
CA ARG A 339 0.81 4.08 -10.98
C ARG A 339 2.12 4.48 -10.28
N ARG A 340 3.22 4.33 -11.01
CA ARG A 340 4.57 4.59 -10.52
C ARG A 340 4.94 6.06 -10.61
#